data_AF-A0A3D1GSB1-F1
#
_entry.id   AF-A0A3D1GSB1-F1
#
_cell.length_a   1.000
_cell.length_b   1.000
_cell.length_c   1.000
_cell.angle_alpha   90.00
_cell.angle_beta   90.00
_cell.angle_gamma   90.00
#
_symmetry.space_group_name_H-M   'P 1'
#
loop_
_entity.id
_entity.type
_entity.pdbx_description
1 polymer ?
#
loop_
_entity_poly.entity_id
_entity_poly.type
_entity_poly.pdbx_seq_one_letter_code
_entity_poly.pdbx_strand_id
1 'polypeptide(L)'
;MQINWAEFTPILSLTGGMLIGAAALLLMVANGRVMGVSGILGGLLGSSDTKGWRLAFLVGAVAAPLLLLQTGLFEIDIQPVASGSLLYGAAFLVGLGTAIGSGCTSGHGICGLSRLSLRSLAAVCTFMATAVITVFVLRHVIG
;
A
#
# COMPACT_ATOMS: atom_id res chain seq x y z
N MET A 1 -12.83 -8.50 -27.56
CA MET A 1 -12.68 -7.72 -26.32
C MET A 1 -13.98 -7.84 -25.53
N GLN A 2 -14.10 -8.86 -24.68
CA GLN A 2 -15.24 -8.97 -23.76
C GLN A 2 -14.85 -8.23 -22.48
N ILE A 3 -15.59 -7.19 -22.13
CA ILE A 3 -15.46 -6.54 -20.84
C ILE A 3 -15.95 -7.56 -19.81
N ASN A 4 -15.10 -7.92 -18.84
CA ASN A 4 -15.47 -8.82 -17.76
C ASN A 4 -16.39 -8.06 -16.78
N TRP A 5 -17.69 -8.08 -17.06
CA TRP A 5 -18.70 -7.39 -16.26
C TRP A 5 -18.81 -7.93 -14.83
N ALA A 6 -18.36 -9.16 -14.57
CA ALA A 6 -18.39 -9.74 -13.23
C ALA A 6 -17.39 -9.06 -12.28
N GLU A 7 -16.23 -8.63 -12.80
CA GLU A 7 -15.17 -7.94 -12.04
C GLU A 7 -15.35 -6.41 -12.04
N PHE A 8 -16.32 -5.90 -12.79
CA PHE A 8 -16.55 -4.46 -12.88
C PHE A 8 -17.37 -3.97 -11.67
N THR A 9 -16.66 -3.58 -10.60
CA THR A 9 -17.25 -3.13 -9.33
C THR A 9 -17.06 -1.63 -9.07
N PRO A 10 -17.62 -0.72 -9.89
CA PRO A 10 -17.30 0.71 -9.84
C PRO A 10 -17.68 1.36 -8.51
N ILE A 11 -18.83 1.00 -7.93
CA ILE A 11 -19.31 1.55 -6.65
C ILE A 11 -18.38 1.11 -5.51
N LEU A 12 -18.06 -0.18 -5.43
CA LEU A 12 -17.17 -0.72 -4.40
C LEU A 12 -15.77 -0.08 -4.49
N SER A 13 -15.18 -0.01 -5.68
CA SER A 13 -13.87 0.60 -5.89
C SER A 13 -13.85 2.10 -5.54
N LEU A 14 -14.92 2.84 -5.86
CA LEU A 14 -15.05 4.24 -5.49
C LEU A 14 -15.16 4.42 -3.97
N THR A 15 -16.02 3.63 -3.32
CA THR A 15 -16.20 3.70 -1.86
C THR A 15 -14.92 3.34 -1.11
N GLY A 16 -14.19 2.30 -1.54
CA GLY A 16 -12.88 1.95 -1.00
C GLY A 16 -11.86 3.08 -1.18
N GLY A 17 -11.80 3.69 -2.36
CA GLY A 17 -10.94 4.86 -2.62
C GLY A 17 -11.27 6.05 -1.72
N MET A 18 -12.57 6.36 -1.53
CA MET A 18 -13.03 7.40 -0.62
C MET A 18 -12.63 7.13 0.83
N LEU A 19 -12.76 5.88 1.30
CA LEU A 19 -12.38 5.48 2.66
C LEU A 19 -10.86 5.62 2.88
N ILE A 20 -10.04 5.20 1.91
CA ILE A 20 -8.58 5.36 1.98
C ILE A 20 -8.19 6.85 1.98
N GLY A 21 -8.82 7.65 1.13
CA GLY A 21 -8.62 9.09 1.09
C GLY A 21 -9.02 9.78 2.40
N ALA A 22 -10.18 9.42 2.96
CA ALA A 22 -10.64 9.90 4.25
C ALA A 22 -9.67 9.52 5.38
N ALA A 23 -9.17 8.28 5.40
CA ALA A 23 -8.17 7.86 6.38
C ALA A 23 -6.86 8.67 6.28
N ALA A 24 -6.39 8.95 5.06
CA ALA A 24 -5.21 9.77 4.83
C ALA A 24 -5.42 11.23 5.30
N LEU A 25 -6.61 11.79 5.04
CA LEU A 25 -6.99 13.13 5.50
C LEU A 25 -7.11 13.19 7.03
N LEU A 26 -7.74 12.20 7.66
CA LEU A 26 -7.86 12.13 9.12
C LEU A 26 -6.48 12.08 9.79
N LEU A 27 -5.54 11.31 9.24
CA LEU A 27 -4.17 11.28 9.74
C LEU A 27 -3.48 12.66 9.61
N MET A 28 -3.72 13.34 8.48
CA MET A 28 -3.18 14.68 8.22
C MET A 28 -3.77 15.74 9.16
N VAL A 29 -5.08 15.71 9.42
CA VAL A 29 -5.75 16.67 10.32
C VAL A 29 -5.41 16.39 11.79
N ALA A 30 -5.44 15.12 12.21
CA ALA A 30 -5.25 14.75 13.61
C ALA A 30 -3.77 14.84 14.07
N ASN A 31 -2.82 14.48 13.20
CA ASN A 31 -1.40 14.41 13.56
C ASN A 31 -0.51 15.40 12.78
N GLY A 32 -1.06 16.15 11.82
CA GLY A 32 -0.27 17.04 10.95
C GLY A 32 0.66 16.29 9.99
N ARG A 33 0.45 14.99 9.76
CA ARG A 33 1.41 14.12 9.06
C ARG A 33 0.83 13.49 7.81
N VAL A 34 1.70 13.25 6.83
CA VAL A 34 1.35 12.59 5.58
C VAL A 34 1.36 11.07 5.77
N MET A 35 0.35 10.37 5.24
CA MET A 35 0.27 8.91 5.28
C MET A 35 1.34 8.27 4.41
N GLY A 36 2.28 7.54 5.03
CA GLY A 36 3.36 6.84 4.34
C GLY A 36 3.84 5.64 5.16
N VAL A 37 3.42 4.42 4.80
CA VAL A 37 3.61 3.22 5.62
C VAL A 37 5.09 2.93 5.88
N SER A 38 5.97 2.98 4.86
CA SER A 38 7.42 2.79 5.06
C SER A 38 8.04 3.81 6.02
N GLY A 39 7.58 5.07 6.00
CA GLY A 39 8.07 6.10 6.92
C GLY A 39 7.55 5.93 8.35
N ILE A 40 6.32 5.42 8.50
CA ILE A 40 5.72 5.08 9.79
C ILE A 40 6.48 3.90 10.42
N LEU A 41 6.74 2.84 9.64
CA LEU A 41 7.54 1.68 10.07
C LEU A 41 8.99 2.05 10.41
N GLY A 42 9.69 2.75 9.51
CA GLY A 42 11.07 3.18 9.75
C GLY A 42 11.19 4.09 10.97
N GLY A 43 10.19 4.94 11.18
CA GLY A 43 10.12 5.81 12.35
C GLY A 43 9.87 5.09 13.69
N LEU A 44 9.37 3.85 13.69
CA LEU A 44 9.24 3.02 14.90
C LEU A 44 10.54 2.30 15.25
N LEU A 45 11.26 1.87 14.22
CA LEU A 45 12.57 1.21 14.34
C LEU A 45 13.68 2.19 14.74
N GLY A 46 13.56 3.48 14.38
CA GLY A 46 14.46 4.53 14.83
C GLY A 46 14.16 5.06 16.24
N SER A 47 15.05 5.90 16.76
CA SER A 47 14.91 6.62 18.05
C SER A 47 13.97 7.83 17.97
N SER A 48 12.81 7.68 17.32
CA SER A 48 11.85 8.78 17.24
C SER A 48 11.02 8.86 18.52
N ASP A 49 10.90 10.07 19.06
CA ASP A 49 10.19 10.41 20.30
C ASP A 49 8.65 10.23 20.20
N THR A 50 8.11 10.05 18.99
CA THR A 50 6.66 9.99 18.73
C THR A 50 6.21 8.63 18.19
N LYS A 51 6.38 7.57 18.98
CA LYS A 51 6.01 6.18 18.61
C LYS A 51 4.50 5.89 18.73
N GLY A 52 3.77 6.57 19.62
CA GLY A 52 2.38 6.27 19.96
C GLY A 52 1.42 6.26 18.76
N TRP A 53 1.36 7.36 17.99
CA TRP A 53 0.46 7.45 16.83
C TRP A 53 0.85 6.48 15.71
N ARG A 54 2.15 6.19 15.56
CA ARG A 54 2.66 5.24 14.56
C ARG A 54 2.24 3.82 14.88
N LEU A 55 2.36 3.42 16.15
CA LEU A 55 1.86 2.14 16.64
C LEU A 55 0.34 2.05 16.47
N ALA A 56 -0.40 3.08 16.87
CA ALA A 56 -1.85 3.10 16.70
C ALA A 56 -2.27 2.92 15.24
N PHE A 57 -1.59 3.59 14.31
CA PHE A 57 -1.83 3.43 12.87
C PHE A 57 -1.54 2.00 12.39
N LEU A 58 -0.38 1.42 12.73
CA LEU A 58 -0.03 0.07 12.29
C LEU A 58 -0.92 -1.01 12.91
N VAL A 59 -1.21 -0.89 14.20
CA VAL A 59 -2.15 -1.79 14.89
C VAL A 59 -3.52 -1.67 14.27
N GLY A 60 -4.02 -0.46 13.99
CA GLY A 60 -5.29 -0.26 13.29
C GLY A 60 -5.31 -0.88 11.89
N ALA A 61 -4.23 -0.70 11.11
CA ALA A 61 -4.12 -1.23 9.76
C ALA A 61 -4.14 -2.77 9.71
N VAL A 62 -3.60 -3.43 10.73
CA VAL A 62 -3.59 -4.90 10.85
C VAL A 62 -4.87 -5.41 11.52
N ALA A 63 -5.33 -4.75 12.59
CA ALA A 63 -6.48 -5.19 13.36
C ALA A 63 -7.80 -5.03 12.59
N ALA A 64 -7.97 -3.98 11.79
CA ALA A 64 -9.20 -3.74 11.03
C ALA A 64 -9.60 -4.92 10.13
N PRO A 65 -8.74 -5.45 9.22
CA PRO A 65 -9.12 -6.62 8.42
C PRO A 65 -9.30 -7.89 9.27
N LEU A 66 -8.54 -8.06 10.36
CA LEU A 66 -8.70 -9.22 11.25
C LEU A 66 -10.03 -9.22 12.01
N LEU A 67 -10.49 -8.04 12.45
CA LEU A 67 -11.82 -7.89 13.07
C LEU A 67 -12.92 -8.09 12.04
N LEU A 68 -12.72 -7.64 10.80
CA LEU A 68 -13.70 -7.83 9.73
C LEU A 68 -13.92 -9.31 9.43
N LEU A 69 -12.85 -10.13 9.42
CA LEU A 69 -12.94 -11.58 9.25
C LEU A 69 -13.87 -12.24 10.30
N GLN A 70 -13.91 -11.73 11.54
CA GLN A 70 -14.75 -12.29 12.60
C GLN A 70 -16.24 -12.03 12.40
N THR A 71 -16.60 -10.99 11.63
CA THR A 71 -18.00 -10.64 11.40
C THR A 71 -18.70 -11.60 10.44
N GLY A 72 -17.95 -12.36 9.62
CA GLY A 72 -18.49 -13.21 8.56
C GLY A 72 -19.24 -12.46 7.45
N LEU A 73 -19.22 -11.11 7.45
CA LEU A 73 -19.93 -10.28 6.48
C LEU A 73 -19.25 -10.27 5.11
N PHE A 74 -17.95 -10.55 5.06
CA PHE A 74 -17.13 -10.52 3.85
C PHE A 74 -16.25 -11.77 3.79
N GLU A 75 -16.33 -12.50 2.68
CA GLU A 75 -15.36 -13.56 2.36
C GLU A 75 -14.09 -12.90 1.82
N ILE A 76 -13.04 -12.84 2.64
CA ILE A 76 -11.73 -12.37 2.20
C ILE A 76 -10.96 -13.59 1.69
N ASP A 77 -10.80 -13.68 0.37
CA ASP A 77 -9.99 -14.72 -0.26
C ASP A 77 -8.50 -14.44 -0.03
N ILE A 78 -7.84 -15.28 0.77
CA ILE A 78 -6.42 -15.17 1.08
C ILE A 78 -5.66 -16.05 0.09
N GLN A 79 -5.23 -15.44 -1.02
CA GLN A 79 -4.39 -16.10 -2.03
C GLN A 79 -2.92 -15.72 -1.81
N PRO A 80 -2.09 -16.62 -1.24
CA PRO A 80 -0.66 -16.35 -1.07
C PRO A 80 0.01 -16.21 -2.43
N VAL A 81 0.53 -15.01 -2.71
CA VAL A 81 1.14 -14.67 -4.02
C VAL A 81 2.53 -15.29 -4.20
N ALA A 82 3.21 -15.62 -3.09
CA ALA A 82 4.51 -16.27 -3.06
C ALA A 82 4.70 -17.04 -1.74
N SER A 83 5.55 -18.06 -1.74
CA SER A 83 5.90 -18.85 -0.54
C SER A 83 7.42 -19.01 -0.40
N GLY A 84 7.87 -19.33 0.82
CA GLY A 84 9.27 -19.62 1.10
C GLY A 84 10.23 -18.45 0.88
N SER A 85 11.41 -18.74 0.35
CA SER A 85 12.52 -17.77 0.17
C SER A 85 12.15 -16.59 -0.74
N LEU A 86 11.29 -16.80 -1.73
CA LEU A 86 10.89 -15.77 -2.68
C LEU A 86 10.10 -14.65 -2.00
N LEU A 87 9.23 -14.98 -1.04
CA LEU A 87 8.49 -14.00 -0.26
C LEU A 87 9.43 -13.09 0.53
N TYR A 88 10.41 -13.66 1.24
CA TYR A 88 11.38 -12.89 2.02
C TYR A 88 12.30 -12.05 1.13
N GLY A 89 12.74 -12.59 -0.01
CA GLY A 89 13.53 -11.86 -0.99
C GLY A 89 12.76 -10.66 -1.57
N ALA A 90 11.49 -10.87 -1.95
CA ALA A 90 10.63 -9.80 -2.44
C ALA A 90 10.37 -8.73 -1.36
N ALA A 91 10.05 -9.14 -0.13
CA ALA A 91 9.85 -8.21 0.98
C ALA A 91 11.10 -7.36 1.27
N PHE A 92 12.29 -7.98 1.22
CA PHE A 92 13.56 -7.26 1.37
C PHE A 92 13.79 -6.24 0.24
N LEU A 93 13.59 -6.63 -1.02
CA LEU A 93 13.73 -5.73 -2.17
C LEU A 93 12.73 -4.57 -2.12
N VAL A 94 11.48 -4.82 -1.72
CA VAL A 94 10.49 -3.75 -1.51
C VAL A 94 10.92 -2.82 -0.38
N GLY A 95 11.40 -3.36 0.74
CA GLY A 95 11.93 -2.57 1.85
C GLY A 95 13.08 -1.66 1.40
N LEU A 96 14.09 -2.22 0.73
CA LEU A 96 15.22 -1.50 0.18
C LEU A 96 14.78 -0.44 -0.83
N GLY A 97 13.89 -0.79 -1.76
CA GLY A 97 13.33 0.09 -2.77
C GLY A 97 12.60 1.30 -2.16
N THR A 98 11.80 1.08 -1.13
CA THR A 98 11.09 2.20 -0.45
C THR A 98 12.04 3.08 0.36
N ALA A 99 13.13 2.52 0.89
CA ALA A 99 14.16 3.30 1.58
C ALA A 99 14.91 4.22 0.60
N ILE A 100 15.41 3.69 -0.51
CA ILE A 100 16.10 4.49 -1.55
C ILE A 100 15.15 5.49 -2.23
N GLY A 101 13.88 5.11 -2.42
CA GLY A 101 12.84 5.97 -2.99
C GLY A 101 12.38 7.09 -2.04
N SER A 102 12.84 7.11 -0.78
CA SER A 102 12.37 8.00 0.28
C SER A 102 10.85 7.93 0.51
N GLY A 103 10.22 6.78 0.25
CA GLY A 103 8.78 6.64 0.31
C GLY A 103 8.27 5.35 -0.32
N CYS A 104 6.98 5.10 -0.11
CA CYS A 104 6.25 3.97 -0.69
C CYS A 104 5.10 4.48 -1.56
N THR A 105 4.41 3.57 -2.24
CA THR A 105 3.23 3.87 -3.06
C THR A 105 2.10 4.51 -2.25
N SER A 106 1.94 4.20 -0.96
CA SER A 106 0.94 4.90 -0.14
C SER A 106 1.27 6.39 0.04
N GLY A 107 2.57 6.73 0.17
CA GLY A 107 3.02 8.10 0.34
C GLY A 107 3.10 8.90 -0.97
N HIS A 108 3.74 8.32 -1.99
CA HIS A 108 3.88 8.95 -3.30
C HIS A 108 2.58 8.89 -4.11
N GLY A 109 1.90 7.75 -4.12
CA GLY A 109 0.67 7.52 -4.88
C GLY A 109 -0.50 8.27 -4.26
N ILE A 110 -0.92 7.91 -3.04
CA ILE A 110 -2.13 8.50 -2.44
C ILE A 110 -1.89 9.96 -2.10
N CYS A 111 -0.94 10.28 -1.23
CA CYS A 111 -0.77 11.65 -0.77
C CYS A 111 0.07 12.54 -1.71
N GLY A 112 1.05 11.97 -2.41
CA GLY A 112 1.99 12.72 -3.26
C GLY A 112 1.37 13.20 -4.58
N LEU A 113 0.62 12.34 -5.26
CA LEU A 113 -0.10 12.70 -6.49
C LEU A 113 -1.23 13.69 -6.21
N SER A 114 -1.95 13.55 -5.08
CA SER A 114 -2.98 14.52 -4.69
C SER A 114 -2.44 15.93 -4.44
N ARG A 115 -1.14 16.06 -4.13
CA ARG A 115 -0.44 17.36 -4.01
C ARG A 115 0.24 17.81 -5.31
N LEU A 116 -0.03 17.15 -6.43
CA LEU A 116 0.53 17.46 -7.76
C LEU A 116 2.07 17.46 -7.80
N SER A 117 2.70 16.59 -7.00
CA SER A 117 4.16 16.50 -6.93
C SER A 117 4.74 15.74 -8.13
N LEU A 118 5.52 16.43 -8.98
CA LEU A 118 6.24 15.81 -10.11
C LEU A 118 7.21 14.69 -9.66
N ARG A 119 7.87 14.86 -8.51
CA ARG A 119 8.71 13.82 -7.92
C ARG A 119 7.91 12.55 -7.62
N SER A 120 6.70 12.71 -7.07
CA SER A 120 5.85 11.57 -6.75
C SER A 120 5.27 10.91 -8.00
N LEU A 121 4.96 11.71 -9.02
CA LEU A 121 4.56 11.19 -10.33
C LEU A 121 5.65 10.31 -10.94
N ALA A 122 6.91 10.80 -10.97
CA ALA A 122 8.04 10.01 -11.45
C ALA A 122 8.19 8.69 -10.68
N ALA A 123 8.13 8.73 -9.34
CA ALA A 123 8.24 7.55 -8.49
C ALA A 123 7.12 6.52 -8.72
N VAL A 124 5.88 6.98 -8.94
CA VAL A 124 4.75 6.09 -9.22
C VAL A 124 4.86 5.49 -10.62
N CYS A 125 5.23 6.28 -11.63
CA CYS A 125 5.42 5.79 -12.99
C CYS A 125 6.53 4.74 -13.07
N THR A 126 7.67 4.96 -12.39
CA THR A 126 8.75 3.97 -12.35
C THR A 126 8.29 2.70 -11.64
N PHE A 127 7.66 2.80 -10.47
CA PHE A 127 7.12 1.64 -9.75
C PHE A 127 6.16 0.83 -10.62
N MET A 128 5.18 1.48 -11.26
CA MET A 128 4.19 0.80 -12.10
C MET A 128 4.83 0.17 -13.33
N ALA A 129 5.74 0.87 -14.01
CA ALA A 129 6.44 0.31 -15.16
C ALA A 129 7.26 -0.93 -14.78
N THR A 130 8.03 -0.86 -13.69
CA THR A 130 8.80 -2.01 -13.20
C THR A 130 7.88 -3.15 -12.78
N ALA A 131 6.78 -2.89 -12.07
CA ALA A 131 5.83 -3.92 -11.66
C ALA A 131 5.21 -4.64 -12.87
N VAL A 132 4.79 -3.90 -13.90
CA VAL A 132 4.25 -4.47 -15.15
C VAL A 132 5.30 -5.35 -15.82
N ILE A 133 6.54 -4.87 -15.97
CA ILE A 133 7.64 -5.63 -16.57
C ILE A 133 7.92 -6.90 -15.77
N THR A 134 8.04 -6.80 -14.44
CA THR A 134 8.32 -7.95 -13.57
C THR A 134 7.22 -9.01 -13.67
N VAL A 135 5.95 -8.62 -13.61
CA VAL A 135 4.82 -9.56 -13.75
C VAL A 135 4.81 -10.20 -15.14
N PHE A 136 5.07 -9.43 -16.19
CA PHE A 136 5.15 -9.95 -17.55
C PHE A 136 6.26 -11.01 -17.68
N VAL A 137 7.47 -10.68 -17.21
CA VAL A 137 8.61 -11.59 -17.26
C VAL A 137 8.34 -12.86 -16.46
N LEU A 138 7.88 -12.74 -15.22
CA LEU A 138 7.62 -13.91 -14.37
C LEU A 138 6.53 -14.80 -14.96
N ARG A 139 5.38 -14.23 -15.37
CA ARG A 139 4.22 -15.03 -15.81
C ARG A 139 4.26 -15.51 -17.25
N HIS A 140 4.96 -14.83 -18.15
CA HIS A 140 4.91 -15.13 -19.59
C HIS A 140 6.25 -15.55 -20.19
N VAL A 141 7.38 -15.18 -19.56
CA VAL A 141 8.72 -15.52 -20.07
C VAL A 141 9.31 -16.69 -19.30
N ILE A 142 9.25 -16.65 -17.97
CA ILE A 142 9.87 -17.67 -17.11
C ILE A 142 8.91 -18.82 -16.83
N GLY A 143 7.62 -18.52 -16.58
CA GLY A 143 6.59 -19.52 -16.26
C GLY A 143 6.56 -19.82 -14.78
#